data_AF-A0A6V7LXD2-F1
#
_entry.id   AF-A0A6V7LXD2-F1
#
_cell.length_a   1.000
_cell.length_b   1.000
_cell.length_c   1.000
_cell.angle_alpha   90.00
_cell.angle_beta   90.00
_cell.angle_gamma   90.00
#
_symmetry.space_group_name_H-M   'P 1'
#
loop_
_entity.id
_entity.type
_entity.pdbx_description
1 polymer ?
#
loop_
_entity_poly.entity_id
_entity_poly.type
_entity_poly.pdbx_seq_one_letter_code
_entity_poly.pdbx_strand_id
1 'polypeptide(L)'
;KDNQLDTRPLISYNFETQLKCRLRAARILNCRLNKPMVFLSLYNSTSNDSVVADSDDGEKELAKFNFDIRFNRFGIKELVVPSTISPSILDMIRAIVNQLHTGIDFTNKTDGTYRSWENFTT
;
A
#
# COMPACT_ATOMS: atom_id res chain seq x y z
N LYS A 1 35.03 -0.53 -29.49
CA LYS A 1 33.76 -1.19 -29.09
C LYS A 1 33.23 -0.37 -27.94
N ASP A 2 32.35 0.57 -28.27
CA ASP A 2 31.89 1.60 -27.35
C ASP A 2 30.85 1.00 -26.41
N ASN A 3 31.13 1.05 -25.10
CA ASN A 3 30.17 0.72 -24.06
C ASN A 3 29.20 1.91 -23.94
N GLN A 4 28.11 1.85 -24.68
CA GLN A 4 27.03 2.83 -24.58
C GLN A 4 26.26 2.57 -23.28
N LEU A 5 26.53 3.40 -22.27
CA LEU A 5 25.82 3.42 -20.99
C LEU A 5 24.35 3.77 -21.29
N ASP A 6 23.44 2.83 -21.06
CA ASP A 6 21.99 2.97 -21.31
C ASP A 6 21.47 4.19 -20.54
N THR A 7 21.29 5.31 -21.25
CA THR A 7 20.99 6.63 -20.68
C THR A 7 19.48 6.82 -20.58
N ARG A 8 18.75 5.77 -20.17
CA ARG A 8 17.31 5.86 -19.97
C ARG A 8 17.04 6.44 -18.59
N PRO A 9 16.22 7.49 -18.48
CA PRO A 9 15.81 8.00 -17.19
C PRO A 9 15.08 6.89 -16.43
N LEU A 10 15.50 6.62 -15.19
CA LEU A 10 14.77 5.72 -14.31
C LEU A 10 13.55 6.50 -13.81
N ILE A 11 12.36 5.97 -14.10
CA ILE A 11 11.09 6.57 -13.69
C ILE A 11 10.59 5.80 -12.48
N SER A 12 10.40 6.50 -11.35
CA SER A 12 9.76 5.96 -10.15
C SER A 12 8.42 6.65 -9.93
N TYR A 13 7.40 5.87 -9.63
CA TYR A 13 6.12 6.39 -9.14
C TYR A 13 6.07 6.19 -7.63
N ASN A 14 6.06 7.29 -6.89
CA ASN A 14 5.98 7.29 -5.44
C ASN A 14 4.55 7.63 -5.00
N PHE A 15 4.13 6.99 -3.93
CA PHE A 15 2.81 7.20 -3.34
C PHE A 15 2.95 7.38 -1.83
N GLU A 16 2.45 8.49 -1.32
CA GLU A 16 2.43 8.81 0.10
C GLU A 16 0.98 9.05 0.55
N THR A 17 0.59 8.49 1.68
CA THR A 17 -0.77 8.71 2.22
C THR A 17 -0.80 8.45 3.71
N GLN A 18 -1.76 9.05 4.40
CA GLN A 18 -2.09 8.66 5.76
C GLN A 18 -3.20 7.60 5.74
N LEU A 19 -2.93 6.41 6.27
CA LEU A 19 -3.97 5.42 6.51
C LEU A 19 -4.70 5.74 7.82
N LYS A 20 -5.95 6.14 7.75
CA LYS A 20 -6.80 6.38 8.93
C LYS A 20 -7.77 5.24 9.10
N CYS A 21 -7.65 4.50 10.20
CA CYS A 21 -8.53 3.39 10.54
C CYS A 21 -9.30 3.65 11.83
N ARG A 22 -10.55 3.19 11.89
CA ARG A 22 -11.36 3.13 13.10
C ARG A 22 -11.88 1.72 13.30
N LEU A 23 -11.93 1.28 14.55
CA LEU A 23 -12.58 0.02 14.89
C LEU A 23 -14.10 0.18 14.68
N ARG A 24 -14.69 -0.66 13.83
CA ARG A 24 -16.14 -0.65 13.55
C ARG A 24 -16.87 -1.70 14.39
N ALA A 25 -16.28 -2.88 14.50
CA ALA A 25 -16.77 -4.01 15.28
C ALA A 25 -15.59 -4.87 15.73
N ALA A 26 -15.86 -5.90 16.54
CA ALA A 26 -14.83 -6.87 16.90
C ALA A 26 -14.19 -7.44 15.62
N ARG A 27 -12.86 -7.25 15.48
CA ARG A 27 -12.06 -7.70 14.34
C ARG A 27 -12.40 -7.05 12.98
N ILE A 28 -13.00 -5.85 12.97
CA ILE A 28 -13.25 -5.09 11.74
C ILE A 28 -12.68 -3.68 11.87
N LEU A 29 -11.70 -3.35 11.04
CA LEU A 29 -11.20 -1.98 10.88
C LEU A 29 -11.82 -1.35 9.64
N ASN A 30 -12.47 -0.22 9.82
CA ASN A 30 -12.91 0.63 8.72
C ASN A 30 -11.83 1.70 8.47
N CYS A 31 -11.23 1.66 7.29
CA CYS A 31 -10.09 2.47 6.93
C CYS A 31 -10.37 3.38 5.73
N ARG A 32 -9.59 4.44 5.62
CA ARG A 32 -9.57 5.35 4.47
C ARG A 32 -8.17 5.92 4.24
N LEU A 33 -7.87 6.21 2.99
CA LEU A 33 -6.67 6.94 2.62
C LEU A 33 -6.96 8.44 2.79
N ASN A 34 -6.11 9.13 3.54
CA ASN A 34 -6.27 10.54 3.86
C ASN A 34 -5.08 11.32 3.33
N LYS A 35 -5.35 12.37 2.54
CA LYS A 35 -4.34 13.17 1.86
C LYS A 35 -3.34 12.29 1.07
N PRO A 36 -3.82 11.41 0.16
CA PRO A 36 -2.94 10.72 -0.75
C PRO A 36 -2.20 11.74 -1.61
N MET A 37 -0.91 11.49 -1.84
CA MET A 37 -0.02 12.25 -2.69
C MET A 37 0.68 11.30 -3.64
N VAL A 38 0.70 11.63 -4.92
CA VAL A 38 1.36 10.81 -5.95
C VAL A 38 2.40 11.65 -6.64
N PHE A 39 3.64 11.17 -6.63
CA PHE A 39 4.78 11.88 -7.18
C PHE A 39 5.48 11.02 -8.22
N LEU A 40 5.68 11.59 -9.41
CA LEU A 40 6.61 11.02 -10.38
C LEU A 40 8.02 11.51 -10.06
N SER A 41 8.98 10.60 -9.97
CA SER A 41 10.40 10.94 -9.84
C SER A 41 11.15 10.43 -11.06
N LEU A 42 11.73 11.36 -11.81
CA LEU A 42 12.63 11.06 -12.92
C LEU A 42 14.07 11.18 -12.43
N TYR A 43 14.78 10.05 -12.40
CA TYR A 43 16.21 10.03 -12.11
C TYR A 43 16.96 10.05 -13.45
N ASN A 44 17.68 11.13 -13.70
CA ASN A 44 18.68 11.16 -14.75
C ASN A 44 20.03 10.82 -14.12
N SER A 45 20.77 9.86 -14.68
CA SER A 45 22.05 9.35 -14.12
C SER A 45 23.15 10.40 -13.96
N THR A 46 22.89 11.66 -14.32
CA THR A 46 23.79 12.81 -14.28
C THR A 46 23.34 13.94 -13.34
N SER A 47 22.12 13.89 -12.77
CA SER A 47 21.62 14.94 -11.87
C SER A 47 20.81 14.34 -10.72
N ASN A 48 21.16 14.69 -9.48
CA ASN A 48 20.43 14.29 -8.27
C ASN A 48 19.06 15.01 -8.12
N ASP A 49 18.65 15.83 -9.08
CA ASP A 49 17.38 16.55 -9.04
C ASP A 49 16.24 15.65 -9.53
N SER A 50 15.38 15.26 -8.59
CA SER A 50 14.09 14.65 -8.90
C SER A 50 13.11 15.74 -9.32
N VAL A 51 12.69 15.73 -10.59
CA VAL A 51 11.54 16.51 -11.03
C VAL A 51 10.28 15.85 -10.48
N VAL A 52 9.61 16.50 -9.53
CA VAL A 52 8.33 16.07 -8.95
C VAL A 52 7.20 16.75 -9.71
N ALA A 53 6.33 15.95 -10.33
CA ALA A 53 5.08 16.42 -10.91
C ALA A 53 3.91 15.93 -10.04
N ASP A 54 3.07 16.86 -9.57
CA ASP A 54 1.84 16.53 -8.85
C ASP A 54 0.79 15.96 -9.83
N SER A 55 0.11 14.89 -9.42
CA SER A 55 -1.05 14.37 -10.15
C SER A 55 -2.35 14.72 -9.42
N ASP A 56 -3.02 15.80 -9.82
CA ASP A 56 -4.21 16.32 -9.11
C ASP A 56 -5.45 15.38 -9.16
N ASP A 57 -5.55 14.51 -10.17
CA ASP A 57 -6.73 13.66 -10.35
C ASP A 57 -6.66 12.32 -9.59
N GLY A 58 -5.48 11.71 -9.51
CA GLY A 58 -5.30 10.41 -8.85
C GLY A 58 -5.53 10.48 -7.33
N GLU A 59 -5.13 11.58 -6.71
CA GLU A 59 -5.25 11.81 -5.27
C GLU A 59 -6.71 11.91 -4.82
N LYS A 60 -7.54 12.61 -5.58
CA LYS A 60 -8.98 12.74 -5.27
C LYS A 60 -9.69 11.40 -5.36
N GLU A 61 -9.36 10.57 -6.35
CA GLU A 61 -9.94 9.22 -6.46
C GLU A 61 -9.51 8.31 -5.30
N LEU A 62 -8.24 8.36 -4.90
CA LEU A 62 -7.72 7.57 -3.78
C LEU A 62 -8.36 7.92 -2.44
N ALA A 63 -8.67 9.21 -2.22
CA ALA A 63 -9.27 9.69 -0.97
C ALA A 63 -10.78 9.39 -0.84
N LYS A 64 -11.47 9.03 -1.94
CA LYS A 64 -12.93 8.84 -1.94
C LYS A 64 -13.40 7.57 -1.23
N PHE A 65 -12.56 6.53 -1.21
CA PHE A 65 -13.02 5.20 -0.81
C PHE A 65 -12.71 4.89 0.65
N ASN A 66 -13.75 4.48 1.38
CA ASN A 66 -13.59 3.76 2.63
C ASN A 66 -13.60 2.26 2.33
N PHE A 67 -12.80 1.49 3.07
CA PHE A 67 -12.74 0.04 2.95
C PHE A 67 -12.71 -0.61 4.34
N ASP A 68 -13.16 -1.86 4.44
CA ASP A 68 -13.09 -2.62 5.69
C ASP A 68 -12.05 -3.72 5.57
N ILE A 69 -11.16 -3.79 6.55
CA ILE A 69 -10.27 -4.92 6.77
C ILE A 69 -10.88 -5.77 7.88
N ARG A 70 -11.16 -7.03 7.56
CA ARG A 70 -11.74 -7.97 8.52
C ARG A 70 -10.71 -9.01 8.90
N PHE A 71 -10.55 -9.22 10.19
CA PHE A 71 -9.55 -10.10 10.76
C PHE A 71 -10.21 -11.39 11.26
N ASN A 72 -9.48 -12.50 11.15
CA ASN A 72 -9.75 -13.72 11.87
C ASN A 72 -8.59 -14.00 12.85
N ARG A 73 -8.56 -15.20 13.43
CA ARG A 73 -7.53 -15.61 14.37
C ARG A 73 -6.12 -15.73 13.77
N PHE A 74 -6.01 -15.78 12.45
CA PHE A 74 -4.77 -15.95 11.68
C PHE A 74 -4.33 -14.67 10.95
N GLY A 75 -4.96 -13.52 11.24
CA GLY A 75 -4.66 -12.25 10.58
C GLY A 75 -5.80 -11.78 9.67
N ILE A 76 -5.46 -11.23 8.51
CA ILE A 76 -6.45 -10.63 7.58
C ILE A 76 -7.22 -11.74 6.87
N LYS A 77 -8.54 -11.73 7.02
CA LYS A 77 -9.46 -12.68 6.36
C LYS A 77 -9.96 -12.16 5.03
N GLU A 78 -10.40 -10.91 5.00
CA GLU A 78 -11.04 -10.33 3.82
C GLU A 78 -10.92 -8.79 3.82
N LEU A 79 -10.84 -8.24 2.61
CA LEU A 79 -10.85 -6.82 2.33
C LEU A 79 -12.15 -6.49 1.60
N VAL A 80 -12.98 -5.63 2.20
CA VAL A 80 -14.27 -5.21 1.63
C VAL A 80 -14.13 -3.79 1.10
N VAL A 81 -14.35 -3.64 -0.21
CA VAL A 81 -14.25 -2.37 -0.94
C VAL A 81 -15.55 -2.07 -1.70
N PRO A 82 -15.81 -0.81 -2.06
CA PRO A 82 -16.91 -0.47 -2.96
C PRO A 82 -16.74 -1.11 -4.34
N SER A 83 -17.85 -1.52 -4.96
CA SER A 83 -17.84 -2.17 -6.29
C SER A 83 -17.38 -1.25 -7.42
N THR A 84 -17.41 0.06 -7.21
CA THR A 84 -17.02 1.08 -8.18
C THR A 84 -15.52 1.39 -8.16
N ILE A 85 -14.74 0.74 -7.29
CA ILE A 85 -13.31 1.00 -7.15
C ILE A 85 -12.56 0.54 -8.41
N SER A 86 -11.59 1.33 -8.87
CA SER A 86 -10.76 0.93 -10.01
C SER A 86 -9.80 -0.21 -9.60
N PRO A 87 -9.44 -1.11 -10.54
CA PRO A 87 -8.48 -2.18 -10.25
C PRO A 87 -7.13 -1.66 -9.73
N SER A 88 -6.63 -0.56 -10.30
CA SER A 88 -5.35 0.04 -9.88
C SER A 88 -5.39 0.52 -8.42
N ILE A 89 -6.47 1.20 -8.01
CA ILE A 89 -6.64 1.64 -6.62
C ILE A 89 -6.79 0.44 -5.68
N LEU A 90 -7.52 -0.58 -6.10
CA LEU A 90 -7.67 -1.81 -5.33
C LEU A 90 -6.32 -2.49 -5.07
N ASP A 91 -5.44 -2.54 -6.07
CA ASP A 91 -4.10 -3.11 -5.94
C ASP A 91 -3.22 -2.28 -5.00
N MET A 92 -3.31 -0.95 -5.03
CA MET A 92 -2.65 -0.09 -4.04
C MET A 92 -3.16 -0.35 -2.62
N ILE A 93 -4.48 -0.43 -2.42
CA ILE A 93 -5.06 -0.74 -1.11
C ILE A 93 -4.59 -2.12 -0.63
N ARG A 94 -4.56 -3.13 -1.51
CA ARG A 94 -4.02 -4.46 -1.18
C ARG A 94 -2.56 -4.39 -0.75
N ALA A 95 -1.72 -3.64 -1.46
CA ALA A 95 -0.31 -3.48 -1.11
C ALA A 95 -0.14 -2.85 0.29
N ILE A 96 -0.99 -1.88 0.66
CA ILE A 96 -1.00 -1.28 2.00
C ILE A 96 -1.50 -2.27 3.05
N VAL A 97 -2.63 -2.94 2.78
CA VAL A 97 -3.30 -3.85 3.70
C VAL A 97 -2.44 -5.09 3.99
N ASN A 98 -1.70 -5.58 2.99
CA ASN A 98 -0.80 -6.72 3.16
C ASN A 98 0.32 -6.44 4.17
N GLN A 99 0.74 -5.18 4.35
CA GLN A 99 1.71 -4.81 5.40
C GLN A 99 1.13 -4.94 6.82
N LEU A 100 -0.20 -4.97 6.95
CA LEU A 100 -0.90 -5.19 8.22
C LEU A 100 -1.11 -6.68 8.50
N HIS A 101 -0.66 -7.57 7.62
CA HIS A 101 -0.74 -9.00 7.85
C HIS A 101 0.31 -9.41 8.89
N THR A 102 -0.12 -9.50 10.14
CA THR A 102 0.68 -10.13 11.18
C THR A 102 0.49 -11.64 11.00
N GLY A 103 1.47 -12.35 10.43
CA GLY A 103 1.46 -13.82 10.25
C GLY A 103 1.53 -14.61 11.57
N ILE A 104 0.72 -14.21 12.54
CA ILE A 104 0.79 -14.55 13.95
C ILE A 104 -0.57 -15.13 14.36
N ASP A 105 -0.54 -16.31 14.96
CA ASP A 105 -1.70 -16.87 15.64
C ASP A 105 -1.85 -16.20 17.02
N PHE A 106 -2.91 -15.41 17.17
CA PHE A 106 -3.20 -14.67 18.40
C PHE A 106 -3.94 -15.51 19.46
N THR A 107 -4.20 -16.79 19.21
CA THR A 107 -5.07 -17.58 20.09
C THR A 107 -4.43 -18.01 21.41
N ASN A 108 -3.09 -17.96 21.55
CA ASN A 108 -2.41 -18.64 22.66
C ASN A 108 -1.14 -17.98 23.25
N LYS A 109 -0.83 -16.70 23.03
CA LYS A 109 0.40 -16.09 23.61
C LYS A 109 0.23 -14.69 24.17
N THR A 110 0.54 -14.55 25.46
CA THR A 110 0.77 -13.29 26.19
C THR A 110 2.23 -12.81 26.10
N ASP A 111 3.12 -13.62 25.56
CA ASP A 111 4.57 -13.37 25.57
C ASP A 111 5.05 -13.09 24.14
N GLY A 112 5.50 -11.86 23.90
CA GLY A 112 5.64 -11.19 22.59
C GLY A 112 6.76 -11.72 21.69
N THR A 113 6.99 -13.03 21.62
CA THR A 113 7.93 -13.66 20.69
C THR A 113 7.21 -14.48 19.63
N TYR A 114 7.35 -14.04 18.38
CA TYR A 114 6.66 -14.61 17.22
C TYR A 114 7.67 -15.08 16.18
N ARG A 115 7.40 -16.25 15.59
CA ARG A 115 8.03 -16.72 14.35
C ARG A 115 6.90 -16.87 13.33
N SER A 116 6.77 -15.94 12.39
CA SER A 116 5.92 -16.13 11.22
C SER A 116 6.75 -16.69 10.07
N TRP A 117 6.16 -17.61 9.31
CA TRP A 117 6.63 -17.99 7.98
C TRP A 117 5.64 -17.42 6.99
N GLU A 118 6.05 -16.44 6.21
CA GLU A 118 5.26 -15.93 5.09
C GLU A 118 5.69 -16.68 3.83
N ASN A 119 4.82 -17.55 3.30
CA ASN A 119 5.02 -18.16 1.99
C ASN A 119 4.42 -17.23 0.93
N PHE A 120 5.25 -16.36 0.36
CA PHE A 120 4.90 -15.65 -0.87
C PHE A 120 5.17 -16.60 -2.05
N THR A 121 4.13 -17.22 -2.60
CA THR A 121 4.24 -17.91 -3.89
C THR A 121 4.26 -16.88 -5.01
N THR A 122 5.40 -16.84 -5.72
CA THR A 122 5.67 -16.09 -6.94
C THR A 122 4.79 -16.52 -8.11
#